data_AF-A0A968V9Q8-F1
#
_entry.id   AF-A0A968V9Q8-F1
#
_cell.length_a   1.000
_cell.length_b   1.000
_cell.length_c   1.000
_cell.angle_alpha   90.00
_cell.angle_beta   90.00
_cell.angle_gamma   90.00
#
_symmetry.space_group_name_H-M   'P 1'
#
loop_
_entity.id
_entity.type
_entity.pdbx_description
1 polymer ?
#
loop_
_entity_poly.entity_id
_entity_poly.type
_entity_poly.pdbx_seq_one_letter_code
_entity_poly.pdbx_strand_id
1 'polypeptide(L)'
;MVGVHSFFFALIAMVFAILSSDELVLLARISFAGTSLMAPMIFTGIFYKSATSLKWLPFATLLGIFTFVAAQFKWIPVHVGSLRLDLFLLLVLSLLALIGMLWTNNKK
;
A
#
# COMPACT_ATOMS: atom_id res chain seq x y z
N MET A 1 25.04 -7.31 -8.09
CA MET A 1 25.57 -7.18 -6.72
C MET A 1 24.58 -6.41 -5.82
N VAL A 2 23.32 -6.88 -5.75
CA VAL A 2 22.23 -6.23 -4.98
C VAL A 2 21.74 -7.13 -3.83
N GLY A 3 21.81 -8.46 -3.99
CA GLY A 3 21.27 -9.42 -3.01
C GLY A 3 22.00 -9.49 -1.67
N VAL A 4 23.30 -9.21 -1.61
CA VAL A 4 24.09 -9.29 -0.35
C VAL A 4 23.62 -8.25 0.66
N HIS A 5 23.42 -7.00 0.23
CA HIS A 5 22.97 -5.91 1.10
C HIS A 5 21.55 -6.15 1.64
N SER A 6 20.64 -6.63 0.80
CA SER A 6 19.27 -6.97 1.21
C SER A 6 19.25 -8.12 2.22
N PHE A 7 20.15 -9.09 2.08
CA PHE A 7 20.28 -10.19 3.03
C PHE A 7 20.73 -9.69 4.41
N PHE A 8 21.77 -8.86 4.48
CA PHE A 8 22.22 -8.26 5.74
C PHE A 8 21.16 -7.33 6.34
N PHE A 9 20.48 -6.53 5.52
CA PHE A 9 19.37 -5.68 5.97
C PHE A 9 18.23 -6.50 6.56
N ALA A 10 17.81 -7.57 5.89
CA ALA A 10 16.75 -8.46 6.37
C ALA A 10 17.15 -9.17 7.67
N LEU A 11 18.40 -9.61 7.79
CA LEU A 11 18.93 -10.26 9.00
C LEU A 11 18.88 -9.30 10.20
N ILE A 12 19.35 -8.06 10.02
CA ILE A 12 19.34 -7.04 11.07
C ILE A 12 17.90 -6.66 11.43
N ALA A 13 17.03 -6.46 10.45
CA ALA A 13 15.61 -6.18 10.68
C ALA A 13 14.91 -7.33 11.42
N MET A 14 15.27 -8.58 11.14
CA MET A 14 14.74 -9.76 11.82
C MET A 14 15.18 -9.83 13.28
N VAL A 15 16.47 -9.58 13.56
CA VAL A 15 16.97 -9.51 14.94
C VAL A 15 16.31 -8.36 15.69
N PHE A 16 16.16 -7.20 15.06
CA PHE A 16 15.49 -6.05 15.66
C PHE A 16 14.01 -6.33 15.93
N ALA A 17 13.33 -7.05 15.02
CA ALA A 17 11.93 -7.44 15.21
C ALA A 17 11.75 -8.44 16.36
N ILE A 18 12.71 -9.34 16.59
CA ILE A 18 12.67 -10.29 17.71
C ILE A 18 12.97 -9.60 19.06
N LEU A 19 13.87 -8.61 19.06
CA LEU A 19 14.26 -7.88 20.27
C LEU A 19 13.32 -6.71 20.61
N SER A 20 12.50 -6.27 19.66
CA SER A 20 11.56 -5.16 19.85
C SER A 20 10.29 -5.60 20.54
N SER A 21 9.70 -4.71 21.35
CA SER A 21 8.37 -4.91 21.93
C SER A 21 7.33 -5.18 20.83
N ASP A 22 6.35 -6.04 21.12
CA ASP A 22 5.27 -6.41 20.18
C ASP A 22 4.61 -5.20 19.50
N GLU A 23 4.48 -4.09 20.23
CA GLU A 23 3.95 -2.82 19.73
C GLU A 23 4.82 -2.17 18.63
N LEU A 24 6.15 -2.20 18.75
CA LEU A 24 7.06 -1.62 17.75
C LEU A 24 7.06 -2.45 16.46
N VAL A 25 6.99 -3.77 16.59
CA VAL A 25 6.85 -4.68 15.44
C VAL A 25 5.50 -4.48 14.76
N LEU A 26 4.43 -4.31 15.54
CA LEU A 26 3.10 -4.02 15.02
C LEU A 26 3.08 -2.67 14.30
N LEU A 27 3.66 -1.62 14.87
CA LEU A 27 3.76 -0.29 14.26
C LEU A 27 4.55 -0.32 12.95
N ALA A 28 5.66 -1.06 12.91
CA ALA A 28 6.47 -1.24 11.71
C ALA A 28 5.70 -1.96 10.61
N ARG A 29 4.96 -3.03 10.96
CA ARG A 29 4.10 -3.76 10.01
C ARG A 29 3.00 -2.86 9.44
N ILE A 30 2.32 -2.09 10.30
CA ILE A 30 1.26 -1.15 9.88
C ILE A 30 1.83 -0.07 8.96
N SER A 31 3.03 0.44 9.25
CA SER A 31 3.69 1.44 8.41
C SER A 31 4.05 0.88 7.03
N PHE A 32 4.53 -0.36 6.95
CA PHE A 32 4.82 -1.02 5.68
C PHE A 32 3.55 -1.29 4.86
N ALA A 33 2.47 -1.69 5.54
CA ALA A 33 1.17 -1.85 4.91
C ALA A 33 0.67 -0.51 4.35
N GLY A 34 0.74 0.57 5.13
CA GLY A 34 0.35 1.92 4.70
C GLY A 34 1.13 2.42 3.48
N THR A 35 2.44 2.19 3.41
CA THR A 35 3.25 2.57 2.23
C THR A 35 2.93 1.70 1.02
N SER A 36 2.66 0.42 1.20
CA SER A 36 2.26 -0.48 0.11
C SER A 36 0.95 -0.07 -0.56
N LEU A 37 0.02 0.55 0.18
CA LEU A 37 -1.23 1.10 -0.37
C LEU A 37 -1.00 2.28 -1.33
N MET A 38 0.11 3.01 -1.19
CA MET A 38 0.47 4.09 -2.11
C MET A 38 1.09 3.57 -3.42
N ALA A 39 1.55 2.31 -3.47
CA ALA A 39 2.27 1.77 -4.61
C ALA A 39 1.50 1.86 -5.94
N PRO A 40 0.19 1.53 -6.02
CA PRO A 40 -0.57 1.68 -7.26
C PRO A 40 -0.57 3.11 -7.81
N MET A 41 -0.76 4.11 -6.94
CA MET A 41 -0.72 5.52 -7.32
C MET A 41 0.67 5.92 -7.84
N ILE A 42 1.73 5.55 -7.12
CA ILE A 42 3.11 5.86 -7.51
C ILE A 42 3.43 5.22 -8.87
N PHE A 43 3.05 3.95 -9.08
CA PHE A 43 3.25 3.29 -10.36
C PHE A 43 2.51 3.98 -11.50
N THR A 44 1.25 4.40 -11.31
CA THR A 44 0.56 5.15 -12.37
C THR A 44 1.25 6.48 -12.70
N GLY A 45 1.81 7.18 -11.71
CA GLY A 45 2.56 8.41 -11.92
C GLY A 45 3.90 8.21 -12.63
N ILE A 46 4.57 7.08 -12.38
CA ILE A 46 5.84 6.73 -13.05
C ILE A 46 5.59 6.31 -14.50
N PHE A 47 4.60 5.45 -14.75
CA PHE A 47 4.38 4.86 -16.07
C PHE A 47 3.56 5.76 -17.02
N TYR A 48 2.71 6.67 -16.50
CA TYR A 48 1.83 7.50 -17.32
C TYR A 48 2.04 9.01 -17.08
N LYS A 49 2.59 9.68 -18.10
CA LYS A 49 2.86 11.13 -18.09
C LYS A 49 1.62 12.01 -18.31
N SER A 50 0.51 11.44 -18.80
CA SER A 50 -0.76 12.18 -19.01
C SER A 50 -1.57 12.21 -17.72
N ALA A 51 -1.25 13.19 -16.87
CA ALA A 51 -1.87 13.42 -15.57
C ALA A 51 -3.35 13.85 -15.62
N THR A 52 -3.97 13.95 -16.81
CA THR A 52 -5.31 14.54 -16.95
C THR A 52 -6.46 13.58 -16.65
N SER A 53 -6.38 12.31 -17.07
CA SER A 53 -7.48 11.35 -16.84
C SER A 53 -7.47 10.70 -15.45
N LEU A 54 -6.31 10.64 -14.79
CA LEU A 54 -6.12 9.90 -13.53
C LEU A 54 -6.11 10.80 -12.28
N LYS A 55 -6.58 12.06 -12.36
CA LYS A 55 -6.68 12.97 -11.21
C LYS A 55 -7.52 12.44 -10.04
N TRP A 56 -8.41 11.49 -10.33
CA TRP A 56 -9.27 10.83 -9.33
C TRP A 56 -8.51 9.77 -8.52
N LEU A 57 -7.41 9.21 -9.03
CA LEU A 57 -6.69 8.12 -8.38
C LEU A 57 -5.92 8.55 -7.11
N PRO A 58 -5.26 9.73 -7.05
CA PRO A 58 -4.74 10.27 -5.80
C PRO A 58 -5.82 10.45 -4.74
N PHE A 59 -7.02 10.89 -5.15
CA PHE A 59 -8.16 11.07 -4.24
C PHE A 59 -8.68 9.72 -3.71
N ALA A 60 -8.77 8.71 -4.58
CA ALA A 60 -9.10 7.35 -4.18
C ALA A 60 -8.06 6.75 -3.22
N THR A 61 -6.77 7.01 -3.46
CA THR A 61 -5.67 6.55 -2.59
C THR A 61 -5.71 7.25 -1.24
N LEU A 62 -6.03 8.56 -1.21
CA LEU A 62 -6.26 9.31 0.02
C LEU A 62 -7.39 8.70 0.85
N LEU A 63 -8.54 8.42 0.23
CA LEU A 63 -9.67 7.76 0.90
C LEU A 63 -9.30 6.36 1.39
N GLY A 64 -8.51 5.61 0.61
CA GLY A 64 -7.96 4.32 1.03
C GLY A 64 -7.10 4.43 2.28
N ILE A 65 -6.17 5.38 2.32
CA ILE A 65 -5.33 5.61 3.51
C ILE A 65 -6.17 6.03 4.71
N PHE A 66 -7.14 6.92 4.53
CA PHE A 66 -8.06 7.30 5.61
C PHE A 66 -8.85 6.11 6.14
N THR A 67 -9.32 5.23 5.26
CA THR A 67 -10.05 4.00 5.63
C THR A 67 -9.13 3.03 6.38
N PHE A 68 -7.88 2.86 5.92
CA PHE A 68 -6.87 2.06 6.60
C PHE A 68 -6.55 2.59 8.00
N VAL A 69 -6.33 3.90 8.13
CA VAL A 69 -6.09 4.55 9.43
C VAL A 69 -7.30 4.40 10.35
N ALA A 70 -8.53 4.64 9.85
CA ALA A 70 -9.76 4.47 10.61
C ALA A 70 -9.98 3.02 11.09
N ALA A 71 -9.59 2.02 10.29
CA ALA A 71 -9.61 0.62 10.70
C ALA A 71 -8.63 0.34 11.86
N GLN A 72 -7.46 0.97 11.89
CA GLN A 72 -6.51 0.83 13.00
C GLN A 72 -7.05 1.39 14.32
N PHE A 73 -7.90 2.43 14.28
CA PHE A 73 -8.61 2.96 15.45
C PHE A 73 -9.81 2.11 15.90
N LYS A 74 -10.03 0.93 15.30
CA LYS A 74 -11.17 0.03 15.54
C LYS A 74 -12.54 0.64 15.22
N TRP A 75 -12.60 1.73 14.44
CA TRP A 75 -13.87 2.26 13.92
C TRP A 75 -14.46 1.39 12.81
N ILE A 76 -13.61 0.61 12.14
CA ILE A 76 -13.95 -0.30 11.04
C ILE A 76 -13.29 -1.66 11.35
N PRO A 77 -13.95 -2.79 11.05
CA PRO A 77 -13.35 -4.10 11.25
C PRO A 77 -12.07 -4.27 10.42
N VAL A 78 -10.96 -4.58 11.09
CA VAL A 78 -9.62 -4.80 10.51
C VAL A 78 -9.57 -6.04 9.60
N HIS A 79 -10.59 -6.90 9.69
CA HIS A 79 -10.74 -8.11 8.89
C HIS A 79 -12.06 -8.05 8.12
N VAL A 80 -11.99 -8.30 6.82
CA VAL A 80 -13.16 -8.53 5.96
C VAL A 80 -13.17 -10.03 5.63
N GLY A 81 -13.96 -10.81 6.38
CA GLY A 81 -13.91 -12.27 6.31
C GLY A 81 -12.58 -12.83 6.83
N SER A 82 -11.83 -13.55 5.98
CA SER A 82 -10.50 -14.11 6.30
C SER A 82 -9.33 -13.23 5.80
N LEU A 83 -9.63 -12.13 5.10
CA LEU A 83 -8.64 -11.23 4.51
C LEU A 83 -8.44 -9.99 5.39
N ARG A 84 -7.18 -9.60 5.58
CA ARG A 84 -6.83 -8.33 6.22
C ARG A 84 -7.24 -7.16 5.34
N LEU A 85 -7.79 -6.12 5.96
CA LEU A 85 -8.25 -4.92 5.29
C LEU A 85 -7.16 -4.26 4.44
N ASP A 86 -5.90 -4.32 4.88
CA ASP A 86 -4.73 -3.79 4.16
C ASP A 86 -4.55 -4.46 2.79
N LEU A 87 -4.66 -5.79 2.73
CA LEU A 87 -4.55 -6.56 1.49
C LEU A 87 -5.74 -6.29 0.58
N PHE A 88 -6.94 -6.20 1.17
CA PHE A 88 -8.15 -5.88 0.43
C PHE A 88 -8.07 -4.50 -0.22
N LEU A 89 -7.67 -3.46 0.53
CA LEU A 89 -7.49 -2.12 -0.01
C LEU A 89 -6.40 -2.08 -1.08
N LEU A 90 -5.29 -2.79 -0.89
CA LEU A 90 -4.21 -2.82 -1.88
C LEU A 90 -4.71 -3.41 -3.19
N LEU A 91 -5.47 -4.51 -3.13
CA LEU A 91 -6.06 -5.17 -4.28
C LEU A 91 -7.07 -4.25 -4.99
N VAL A 92 -7.95 -3.60 -4.23
CA VAL A 92 -8.96 -2.67 -4.76
C VAL A 92 -8.31 -1.46 -5.42
N LEU A 93 -7.38 -0.78 -4.75
CA LEU A 93 -6.66 0.38 -5.29
C LEU A 93 -5.83 0.00 -6.52
N SER A 94 -5.19 -1.16 -6.51
CA SER A 94 -4.45 -1.68 -7.66
C SER A 94 -5.36 -1.98 -8.85
N LEU A 95 -6.53 -2.58 -8.63
CA LEU A 95 -7.53 -2.76 -9.69
C LEU A 95 -8.04 -1.43 -10.24
N LEU A 96 -8.37 -0.47 -9.36
CA LEU A 96 -8.81 0.88 -9.76
C LEU A 96 -7.75 1.59 -10.61
N ALA A 97 -6.48 1.48 -10.22
CA ALA A 97 -5.36 2.01 -10.98
C ALA A 97 -5.24 1.36 -12.36
N LEU A 98 -5.34 0.03 -12.45
CA LEU A 98 -5.29 -0.71 -13.70
C LEU A 98 -6.48 -0.37 -14.62
N ILE A 99 -7.70 -0.30 -14.09
CA ILE A 99 -8.91 0.05 -14.85
C ILE A 99 -8.80 1.49 -15.37
N GLY A 100 -8.38 2.43 -14.52
CA GLY A 100 -8.14 3.82 -14.92
C GLY A 100 -7.07 3.94 -16.00
N MET A 101 -6.02 3.11 -15.90
CA MET A 101 -4.95 3.02 -16.90
C MET A 101 -5.45 2.46 -18.25
N LEU A 102 -6.21 1.37 -18.24
CA LEU A 102 -6.81 0.80 -19.46
C LEU A 102 -7.78 1.78 -20.12
N TRP A 103 -8.59 2.48 -19.32
CA TRP A 103 -9.56 3.45 -19.84
C TRP A 103 -8.89 4.68 -20.45
N THR A 104 -7.82 5.20 -19.86
CA THR A 104 -7.08 6.33 -20.45
C THR A 104 -6.28 5.93 -21.70
N ASN A 105 -5.86 4.67 -21.81
CA ASN A 105 -5.15 4.21 -23.01
C ASN A 105 -6.07 4.17 -24.24
N ASN A 106 -7.36 3.89 -24.04
CA ASN A 106 -8.36 3.80 -25.11
C ASN A 106 -8.85 5.18 -25.62
N LYS A 107 -8.47 6.28 -24.95
CA LYS A 107 -8.79 7.67 -25.35
C LYS A 107 -7.60 8.41 -25.99
N LYS A 108 -6.45 7.75 -26.14
CA LYS A 108 -5.32 8.24 -26.95
C LYS A 108 -5.46 7.75 -28.37
#